data_AF-A0AAV9L6W1-F1
#
_entry.id   AF-A0AAV9L6W1-F1
#
_cell.length_a   1.000
_cell.length_b   1.000
_cell.length_c   1.000
_cell.angle_alpha   90.00
_cell.angle_beta   90.00
_cell.angle_gamma   90.00
#
_symmetry.space_group_name_H-M   'P 1'
#
loop_
_entity.id
_entity.type
_entity.pdbx_description
1 polymer ?
#
loop_
_entity_poly.entity_id
_entity_poly.type
_entity_poly.pdbx_seq_one_letter_code
_entity_poly.pdbx_strand_id
1 'polypeptide(L)' 'MKLSNDDDNRRREIFTELENLRHHLRNINAMIQDARLRGKTGVVDLLITRRNSYLRRETELENVLETYYNIFYRRYL' A
#
# COMPACT_ATOMS: atom_id res chain seq x y z
N MET A 1 22.59 5.11 20.78
CA MET A 1 22.51 3.94 19.88
C MET A 1 22.45 4.49 18.46
N LYS A 2 23.51 4.35 17.66
CA LYS A 2 23.46 4.73 16.23
C LYS A 2 22.74 3.59 15.50
N LEU A 3 21.61 3.86 14.85
CA LEU A 3 21.03 2.94 13.87
C LEU A 3 22.10 2.63 12.82
N SER A 4 22.20 1.38 12.39
CA SER A 4 23.09 1.01 11.29
C SER A 4 22.65 1.78 10.02
N ASN A 5 23.57 2.18 9.16
CA ASN A 5 23.23 2.74 7.84
C ASN A 5 22.26 1.83 7.06
N ASP A 6 22.31 0.52 7.31
CA ASP A 6 21.44 -0.47 6.68
C ASP A 6 19.99 -0.38 7.19
N ASP A 7 19.79 -0.07 8.47
CA ASP A 7 18.45 0.11 9.06
C ASP A 7 17.77 1.37 8.51
N ASP A 8 18.53 2.44 8.34
CA ASP A 8 18.03 3.70 7.77
C ASP A 8 17.69 3.55 6.28
N ASN A 9 18.50 2.81 5.52
CA ASN A 9 18.22 2.48 4.12
C ASN A 9 16.97 1.62 4.00
N ARG A 10 16.86 0.55 4.81
CA ARG A 10 15.70 -0.32 4.81
C ARG A 10 14.41 0.42 5.15
N ARG A 11 14.46 1.30 6.16
CA ARG A 11 13.32 2.16 6.51
C ARG A 11 12.91 3.07 5.35
N ARG A 12 13.87 3.66 4.64
CA ARG A 12 13.61 4.52 3.47
C ARG A 12 12.94 3.73 2.34
N GLU A 13 13.43 2.54 2.04
CA GLU A 13 12.82 1.65 1.04
C GLU A 13 11.36 1.34 1.39
N ILE A 14 11.08 1.02 2.65
CA ILE A 14 9.72 0.72 3.12
C ILE A 14 8.79 1.94 2.91
N PHE A 15 9.24 3.15 3.26
CA PHE A 15 8.45 4.36 3.02
C PHE A 15 8.17 4.59 1.53
N THR A 16 9.19 4.44 0.66
CA THR A 16 9.01 4.56 -0.79
C THR A 16 8.04 3.50 -1.33
N GLU A 17 8.12 2.26 -0.86
CA GLU A 17 7.20 1.20 -1.27
C GLU A 17 5.76 1.51 -0.81
N LEU A 18 5.57 2.02 0.40
CA LEU A 18 4.27 2.45 0.92
C LEU A 18 3.65 3.59 0.10
N GLU A 19 4.45 4.59 -0.29
CA GLU A 19 3.99 5.68 -1.17
C GLU A 19 3.53 5.15 -2.54
N ASN A 20 4.31 4.24 -3.13
CA ASN A 20 3.97 3.60 -4.39
C ASN A 20 2.68 2.77 -4.29
N LEU A 21 2.53 1.98 -3.23
CA LEU A 21 1.31 1.19 -2.98
C LEU A 21 0.09 2.10 -2.85
N ARG A 22 0.20 3.22 -2.14
CA ARG A 22 -0.90 4.19 -2.00
C ARG A 22 -1.26 4.84 -3.32
N HIS A 23 -0.27 5.17 -4.15
CA HIS A 23 -0.52 5.66 -5.50
C HIS A 23 -1.29 4.60 -6.33
N HIS A 24 -0.85 3.34 -6.29
CA HIS A 24 -1.54 2.25 -6.98
C HIS A 24 -2.96 2.00 -6.46
N LEU A 25 -3.18 2.09 -5.15
CA LEU A 25 -4.50 1.95 -4.53
C LEU A 25 -5.46 3.04 -4.99
N ARG A 26 -5.01 4.30 -5.06
CA ARG A 26 -5.80 5.41 -5.60
C ARG A 26 -6.19 5.16 -7.06
N ASN A 27 -5.24 4.75 -7.88
CA ASN A 27 -5.49 4.44 -9.29
C ASN A 27 -6.47 3.27 -9.46
N ILE A 28 -6.31 2.19 -8.69
CA ILE A 28 -7.25 1.07 -8.73
C ILE A 28 -8.65 1.47 -8.27
N ASN A 29 -8.77 2.29 -7.22
CA ASN A 29 -10.08 2.77 -6.78
C ASN A 29 -10.78 3.58 -7.87
N ALA A 30 -10.03 4.43 -8.59
CA ALA A 30 -10.55 5.17 -9.75
C ALA A 30 -10.99 4.22 -10.89
N MET A 31 -10.19 3.19 -11.20
CA MET A 31 -10.53 2.19 -12.21
C MET A 31 -11.76 1.36 -11.82
N ILE A 32 -11.91 0.99 -10.54
CA ILE A 32 -13.09 0.29 -10.03
C ILE A 32 -14.33 1.16 -10.23
N GLN A 33 -14.24 2.46 -9.91
CA GLN A 33 -15.34 3.38 -10.08
C GLN A 33 -15.73 3.53 -11.57
N ASP A 34 -14.77 3.71 -12.46
CA ASP A 34 -15.02 3.75 -13.92
C ASP A 34 -15.64 2.44 -14.43
N ALA A 35 -15.13 1.28 -14.00
CA ALA A 35 -15.65 -0.02 -14.40
C ALA A 35 -17.10 -0.23 -13.91
N ARG A 36 -17.44 0.23 -12.70
CA ARG A 36 -18.82 0.22 -12.17
C ARG A 36 -19.74 1.10 -13.00
N LEU A 37 -19.33 2.33 -13.31
CA LEU A 37 -20.11 3.26 -14.12
C LEU A 37 -20.39 2.70 -15.53
N ARG A 38 -19.46 1.91 -16.07
CA ARG A 38 -19.60 1.25 -17.39
C ARG A 38 -20.28 -0.12 -17.33
N GLY A 39 -20.73 -0.58 -16.17
CA GLY A 39 -21.38 -1.90 -16.02
C GLY A 39 -20.46 -3.11 -16.27
N LYS A 40 -19.14 -2.95 -16.12
CA LYS A 40 -18.14 -4.01 -16.38
C LYS A 40 -17.85 -4.84 -15.12
N THR A 41 -18.82 -5.62 -14.64
CA THR A 41 -18.74 -6.37 -13.38
C THR A 41 -17.52 -7.30 -13.29
N GLY A 42 -17.21 -8.07 -14.34
CA GLY A 42 -16.02 -8.94 -14.35
C GLY A 42 -14.69 -8.18 -14.22
N VAL A 43 -14.62 -6.94 -14.71
CA VAL A 43 -13.44 -6.08 -14.53
C VAL A 43 -13.38 -5.56 -13.09
N VAL A 44 -14.52 -5.27 -12.48
CA VAL A 44 -14.60 -4.85 -11.06
C VAL A 44 -14.04 -5.93 -10.14
N ASP A 45 -14.42 -7.20 -10.34
CA ASP A 45 -13.96 -8.30 -9.48
C ASP A 45 -12.44 -8.51 -9.57
N LEU A 46 -11.88 -8.42 -10.78
CA LEU A 46 -10.44 -8.47 -11.01
C LEU A 46 -9.71 -7.32 -10.30
N LEU A 47 -10.24 -6.10 -10.43
CA LEU A 47 -9.65 -4.92 -9.80
C LEU A 47 -9.75 -4.95 -8.27
N ILE A 48 -10.85 -5.47 -7.71
CA ILE A 48 -10.98 -5.70 -6.26
C ILE A 48 -9.93 -6.69 -5.78
N THR A 49 -9.71 -7.78 -6.51
CA THR A 49 -8.68 -8.77 -6.16
C THR A 49 -7.30 -8.11 -6.12
N ARG A 50 -6.98 -7.30 -7.13
CA ARG A 50 -5.70 -6.57 -7.18
C ARG A 50 -5.58 -5.51 -6.08
N ARG A 51 -6.66 -4.79 -5.77
CA ARG A 51 -6.75 -3.85 -4.64
C ARG A 51 -6.39 -4.54 -3.33
N ASN A 52 -6.96 -5.73 -3.10
CA ASN A 52 -6.74 -6.50 -1.87
C ASN A 52 -5.29 -6.95 -1.72
N SER A 53 -4.61 -7.31 -2.82
CA SER A 53 -3.18 -7.63 -2.79
C SER A 53 -2.33 -6.42 -2.38
N TYR A 54 -2.62 -5.22 -2.89
CA TYR A 54 -1.92 -4.01 -2.47
C TYR A 54 -2.21 -3.61 -1.03
N LEU A 55 -3.45 -3.75 -0.56
CA LEU A 55 -3.79 -3.52 0.86
C LEU A 55 -3.06 -4.49 1.79
N ARG A 56 -2.98 -5.78 1.41
CA ARG A 56 -2.23 -6.76 2.20
C ARG A 56 -0.76 -6.36 2.32
N ARG A 57 -0.14 -5.98 1.20
CA ARG A 57 1.25 -5.53 1.19
C ARG A 57 1.47 -4.24 1.99
N GLU A 58 0.55 -3.29 1.90
CA GLU A 58 0.58 -2.06 2.72
C GLU A 58 0.57 -2.42 4.21
N THR A 59 -0.34 -3.30 4.64
CA THR A 59 -0.42 -3.75 6.03
C THR A 59 0.83 -4.51 6.48
N GLU A 60 1.43 -5.35 5.63
CA GLU A 60 2.68 -6.03 5.93
C GLU A 60 3.81 -5.03 6.22
N LEU A 61 3.94 -3.99 5.39
CA LEU A 61 4.97 -2.96 5.55
C LEU A 61 4.71 -2.05 6.75
N GLU A 62 3.46 -1.68 7.01
CA GLU A 62 3.06 -0.95 8.22
C GLU A 62 3.41 -1.74 9.49
N ASN A 63 3.14 -3.06 9.50
CA ASN A 63 3.54 -3.94 10.61
C ASN A 63 5.06 -4.02 10.79
N VAL A 64 5.84 -3.99 9.70
CA VAL A 64 7.31 -3.95 9.77
C VAL A 64 7.78 -2.63 10.39
N LEU A 65 7.19 -1.50 9.98
CA LEU A 65 7.50 -0.19 10.57
C LEU A 65 7.18 -0.12 12.06
N GLU A 66 6.05 -0.68 12.47
CA GLU A 66 5.65 -0.74 13.87
C GLU A 66 6.59 -1.65 14.67
N THR A 67 6.80 -2.88 14.21
CA THR A 67 7.55 -3.92 14.96
C THR A 67 9.04 -3.58 15.10
N TYR A 68 9.68 -3.14 14.02
CA TYR A 68 11.13 -2.98 13.99
C TYR A 68 11.60 -1.54 14.21
N TYR A 69 10.74 -0.55 13.98
CA TYR A 69 11.12 0.86 14.05
C TYR A 69 10.26 1.69 15.02
N ASN A 70 9.23 1.10 15.67
CA ASN A 70 8.25 1.82 16.50
C ASN A 70 7.59 2.99 15.76
N ILE A 71 7.39 2.86 14.44
CA ILE A 71 6.78 3.89 13.60
C ILE A 71 5.34 3.50 13.28
N PHE A 72 4.39 4.27 13.82
CA PHE A 72 2.98 4.16 13.48
C PHE A 72 2.69 4.99 12.22
N TYR A 73 2.78 4.34 11.07
CA TYR A 73 2.49 4.99 9.78
C TYR A 73 0.97 5.08 9.58
N ARG A 74 0.31 6.02 10.27
CA ARG A 74 -1.16 6.15 10.30
C ARG A 74 -1.76 6.40 8.90
N ARG A 75 -2.86 5.69 8.62
CA ARG A 75 -3.80 5.92 7.52
C ARG A 75 -4.53 7.25 7.67
N TYR A 76 -4.38 8.16 6.70
CA TYR A 76 -5.48 9.04 6.30
C TYR A 76 -5.97 8.50 4.95
N LEU A 77 -6.90 7.55 5.00
CA LEU A 77 -7.70 7.16 3.84
C LEU A 77 -8.83 8.15 3.68
#